data_AF-A0AA86U799-F1
#
_entry.id   AF-A0AA86U799-F1
#
_cell.length_a   1.000
_cell.length_b   1.000
_cell.length_c   1.000
_cell.angle_alpha   90.00
_cell.angle_beta   90.00
_cell.angle_gamma   90.00
#
_symmetry.space_group_name_H-M   'P 1'
#
loop_
_entity.id
_entity.type
_entity.pdbx_description
1 polymer ?
#
loop_
_entity_poly.entity_id
_entity_poly.type
_entity_poly.pdbx_seq_one_letter_code
_entity_poly.pdbx_strand_id
1 'polypeptide(L)'
;MVVFSFILNYVANLDPIIEAAHQNLWCPTNQVHDSQTLVKQWTGKQPSEWKRGVQVKGKSLQNGTCIASFVYNPAFGYYYNESLGAHAAIYVGQTYQGIIVYDQWNTQPCHKRTISFKGDGSLKNDGDQFFVIE
;
A
#
# COMPACT_ATOMS: atom_id res chain seq x y z
N MET A 1 23.07 1.60 16.13
CA MET A 1 23.48 1.15 14.79
C MET A 1 23.42 -0.37 14.78
N VAL A 2 22.29 -0.95 14.38
CA VAL A 2 22.17 -2.38 14.12
C VAL A 2 21.38 -2.54 12.82
N VAL A 3 22.13 -3.07 11.86
CA VAL A 3 21.87 -3.51 10.49
C VAL A 3 20.47 -4.12 10.29
N PHE A 4 19.62 -3.46 9.50
CA PHE A 4 18.57 -4.11 8.70
C PHE A 4 18.94 -3.94 7.23
N SER A 5 20.04 -4.58 6.85
CA SER A 5 20.39 -4.83 5.45
C SER A 5 20.51 -6.34 5.33
N PHE A 6 20.18 -6.86 4.15
CA PHE A 6 19.92 -8.27 3.83
C PHE A 6 18.51 -8.74 4.18
N ILE A 7 17.57 -8.59 3.23
CA ILE A 7 16.85 -9.71 2.62
C ILE A 7 16.26 -9.26 1.26
N LEU A 8 16.83 -9.87 0.23
CA LEU A 8 16.25 -10.32 -1.03
C LEU A 8 15.66 -9.29 -2.03
N ASN A 9 16.53 -8.94 -2.97
CA ASN A 9 16.24 -9.13 -4.38
C ASN A 9 15.74 -10.57 -4.63
N TYR A 10 14.81 -10.71 -5.58
CA TYR A 10 14.28 -11.94 -6.21
C TYR A 10 12.93 -12.43 -5.68
N VAL A 11 11.87 -12.28 -6.48
CA VAL A 11 10.59 -12.95 -6.19
C VAL A 11 9.75 -13.24 -7.45
N ALA A 12 10.04 -14.37 -8.08
CA ALA A 12 9.06 -15.15 -8.82
C ALA A 12 9.13 -16.58 -8.25
N ASN A 13 8.13 -16.95 -7.43
CA ASN A 13 7.99 -18.21 -6.67
C ASN A 13 8.81 -18.29 -5.36
N LEU A 14 8.16 -18.05 -4.21
CA LEU A 14 8.71 -18.35 -2.87
C LEU A 14 7.97 -19.50 -2.22
N ASP A 15 8.69 -20.27 -1.39
CA ASP A 15 8.15 -21.30 -0.50
C ASP A 15 7.08 -20.73 0.46
N PRO A 16 6.03 -21.50 0.82
CA PRO A 16 4.94 -21.05 1.70
C PRO A 16 5.41 -20.51 3.06
N ILE A 17 6.53 -21.02 3.57
CA ILE A 17 7.12 -20.58 4.85
C ILE A 17 7.71 -19.16 4.73
N ILE A 18 8.30 -18.83 3.57
CA ILE A 18 8.86 -17.48 3.32
C ILE A 18 7.73 -16.49 3.05
N GLU A 19 6.67 -16.90 2.34
CA GLU A 19 5.48 -16.04 2.16
C GLU A 19 4.78 -15.73 3.48
N ALA A 20 4.68 -16.69 4.40
CA ALA A 20 4.16 -16.47 5.75
C ALA A 20 5.06 -15.53 6.58
N ALA A 21 6.39 -15.65 6.47
CA ALA A 21 7.32 -14.74 7.13
C ALA A 21 7.26 -13.31 6.55
N HIS A 22 7.12 -13.16 5.23
CA HIS A 22 6.91 -11.86 4.58
C HIS A 22 5.56 -11.26 4.95
N GLN A 23 4.50 -12.07 5.05
CA GLN A 23 3.21 -11.57 5.54
C GLN A 23 3.33 -11.10 6.98
N ASN A 24 3.97 -11.83 7.88
CA ASN A 24 4.20 -11.36 9.26
C ASN A 24 5.05 -10.08 9.33
N LEU A 25 5.96 -9.87 8.37
CA LEU A 25 6.72 -8.63 8.25
C LEU A 25 5.76 -7.48 7.94
N TRP A 26 4.99 -7.55 6.86
CA TRP A 26 4.10 -6.46 6.37
C TRP A 26 2.77 -6.35 7.12
N CYS A 27 2.41 -7.40 7.86
CA CYS A 27 1.10 -7.67 8.45
C CYS A 27 1.22 -8.25 9.87
N PRO A 28 1.78 -7.50 10.83
CA PRO A 28 2.15 -8.07 12.13
C PRO A 28 0.96 -8.44 13.03
N THR A 29 -0.27 -8.10 12.65
CA THR A 29 -1.46 -8.36 13.46
C THR A 29 -2.59 -8.98 12.65
N ASN A 30 -3.23 -10.02 13.19
CA ASN A 30 -4.55 -10.50 12.72
C ASN A 30 -5.70 -9.55 13.11
N GLN A 31 -5.38 -8.36 13.60
CA GLN A 31 -6.37 -7.35 13.93
C GLN A 31 -6.86 -6.66 12.67
N VAL A 32 -8.15 -6.41 12.62
CA VAL A 32 -8.80 -5.73 11.53
C VAL A 32 -8.89 -4.25 11.90
N HIS A 33 -8.18 -3.40 11.15
CA HIS A 33 -8.30 -1.95 11.27
C HIS A 33 -8.55 -1.35 9.88
N ASP A 34 -8.79 -0.05 9.83
CA ASP A 34 -8.82 0.69 8.57
C ASP A 34 -7.45 0.65 7.85
N SER A 35 -7.45 1.02 6.57
CA SER A 35 -6.26 0.93 5.73
C SER A 35 -5.17 1.92 6.16
N GLN A 36 -5.58 3.11 6.64
CA GLN A 36 -4.65 4.10 7.15
C GLN A 36 -3.90 3.66 8.41
N THR A 37 -4.51 2.86 9.29
CA THR A 37 -3.85 2.37 10.52
C THR A 37 -2.66 1.49 10.20
N LEU A 38 -2.77 0.63 9.17
CA LEU A 38 -1.64 -0.17 8.71
C LEU A 38 -0.48 0.73 8.29
N VAL A 39 -0.73 1.66 7.36
CA VAL A 39 0.32 2.50 6.79
C VAL A 39 0.88 3.50 7.81
N LYS A 40 0.09 3.96 8.77
CA LYS A 40 0.56 4.77 9.89
C LYS A 40 1.56 4.03 10.78
N GLN A 41 1.35 2.72 11.03
CA GLN A 41 2.32 1.91 11.79
C GLN A 41 3.67 1.83 11.07
N TRP A 42 3.67 1.80 9.73
CA TRP A 42 4.87 1.74 8.91
C TRP A 42 5.59 3.09 8.77
N THR A 43 4.83 4.15 8.51
CA THR A 43 5.40 5.49 8.27
C THR A 43 5.71 6.25 9.55
N GLY A 44 5.04 5.92 10.66
CA GLY A 44 5.06 6.72 11.89
C GLY A 44 4.35 8.09 11.76
N LYS A 45 3.73 8.38 10.61
CA LYS A 45 3.09 9.67 10.30
C LYS A 45 1.57 9.55 10.35
N GLN A 46 0.88 10.61 10.75
CA GLN A 46 -0.57 10.69 10.66
C GLN A 46 -1.00 10.85 9.19
N PRO A 47 -2.19 10.34 8.80
CA PRO A 47 -2.69 10.49 7.43
C PRO A 47 -2.84 11.93 6.96
N SER A 48 -3.06 12.87 7.89
CA SER A 48 -3.10 14.32 7.60
C SER A 48 -1.74 14.89 7.17
N GLU A 49 -0.64 14.20 7.43
CA GLU A 49 0.71 14.61 7.06
C GLU A 49 1.14 14.06 5.70
N TRP A 50 0.37 13.12 5.13
CA TRP A 50 0.70 12.45 3.88
C TRP A 50 0.48 13.37 2.68
N LYS A 51 1.50 13.44 1.83
CA LYS A 51 1.42 14.16 0.56
C LYS A 51 1.41 13.20 -0.61
N ARG A 52 0.68 13.58 -1.65
CA ARG A 52 0.64 12.84 -2.91
C ARG A 52 1.95 13.03 -3.66
N GLY A 53 2.78 11.99 -3.66
CA GLY A 53 4.03 11.93 -4.40
C GLY A 53 3.84 11.43 -5.84
N VAL A 54 4.83 10.66 -6.31
CA VAL A 54 4.85 10.11 -7.68
C VAL A 54 3.79 9.02 -7.88
N GLN A 55 3.21 8.95 -9.08
CA GLN A 55 2.27 7.88 -9.44
C GLN A 55 2.98 6.52 -9.47
N VAL A 56 2.34 5.49 -8.90
CA VAL A 56 2.94 4.15 -8.73
C VAL A 56 3.06 3.39 -10.07
N LYS A 57 2.05 3.52 -10.93
CA LYS A 57 1.95 2.77 -12.18
C LYS A 57 3.18 2.98 -13.08
N GLY A 58 3.81 1.89 -13.46
CA GLY A 58 4.99 1.88 -14.34
C GLY A 58 6.28 2.38 -13.70
N LYS A 59 6.30 2.64 -12.38
CA LYS A 59 7.51 3.04 -11.65
C LYS A 59 8.17 1.84 -10.98
N SER A 60 9.50 1.80 -11.05
CA SER A 60 10.30 0.84 -10.27
C SER A 60 10.44 1.34 -8.84
N LEU A 61 9.54 0.91 -7.96
CA LEU A 61 9.55 1.26 -6.53
C LEU A 61 10.11 0.11 -5.70
N GLN A 62 10.63 0.44 -4.52
CA GLN A 62 11.10 -0.56 -3.55
C GLN A 62 9.92 -1.26 -2.89
N ASN A 63 10.05 -2.56 -2.62
CA ASN A 63 9.11 -3.28 -1.78
C ASN A 63 9.05 -2.65 -0.39
N GLY A 64 7.85 -2.50 0.16
CA GLY A 64 7.60 -1.77 1.40
C GLY A 64 7.26 -0.29 1.22
N THR A 65 7.26 0.23 -0.01
CA THR A 65 6.88 1.64 -0.25
C THR A 65 5.42 1.86 0.16
N CYS A 66 5.18 2.83 1.03
CA CYS A 66 3.84 3.22 1.44
C CYS A 66 3.16 4.03 0.33
N ILE A 67 1.96 3.61 -0.07
CA ILE A 67 1.21 4.20 -1.17
C ILE A 67 -0.22 4.49 -0.73
N ALA A 68 -0.84 5.49 -1.32
CA ALA A 68 -2.24 5.79 -1.12
C ALA A 68 -2.88 6.39 -2.37
N SER A 69 -4.20 6.27 -2.44
CA SER A 69 -5.01 7.15 -3.28
C SER A 69 -5.40 8.42 -2.53
N PHE A 70 -5.66 9.48 -3.28
CA PHE A 70 -5.92 10.81 -2.73
C PHE A 70 -7.17 11.41 -3.35
N VAL A 71 -7.99 12.03 -2.51
CA VAL A 71 -9.19 12.75 -2.91
C VAL A 71 -8.79 14.16 -3.34
N TYR A 72 -9.40 14.67 -4.41
CA TYR A 72 -9.21 16.04 -4.86
C TYR A 72 -10.27 16.96 -4.26
N ASN A 73 -9.85 18.09 -3.70
CA ASN A 73 -10.72 19.21 -3.36
C ASN A 73 -10.20 20.50 -4.03
N PRO A 74 -11.05 21.28 -4.71
CA PRO A 74 -10.62 22.52 -5.37
C PRO A 74 -9.94 23.56 -4.46
N ALA A 75 -10.24 23.59 -3.17
CA ALA A 75 -9.70 24.57 -2.23
C ALA A 75 -8.34 24.16 -1.63
N PHE A 76 -8.08 22.86 -1.49
CA PHE A 76 -6.90 22.35 -0.75
C PHE A 76 -6.02 21.39 -1.57
N GLY A 77 -6.43 21.04 -2.80
CA GLY A 77 -5.72 20.08 -3.63
C GLY A 77 -5.99 18.63 -3.26
N TYR A 78 -5.00 17.76 -3.47
CA TYR A 78 -5.10 16.33 -3.18
C TYR A 78 -4.72 16.03 -1.74
N TYR A 79 -5.55 15.24 -1.04
CA TYR A 79 -5.33 14.84 0.35
C TYR A 79 -5.91 13.46 0.62
N TYR A 80 -5.41 12.81 1.68
CA TYR A 80 -5.91 11.50 2.09
C TYR A 80 -7.17 11.65 2.94
N ASN A 81 -8.23 10.90 2.61
CA ASN A 81 -9.42 10.79 3.45
C ASN A 81 -10.16 9.48 3.18
N GLU A 82 -10.03 8.52 4.08
CA GLU A 82 -10.61 7.18 3.95
C GLU A 82 -12.14 7.17 3.95
N SER A 83 -12.77 8.09 4.69
CA SER A 83 -14.23 8.25 4.71
C SER A 83 -14.79 8.71 3.36
N LEU A 84 -13.95 9.30 2.49
CA LEU A 84 -14.28 9.69 1.13
C LEU A 84 -13.84 8.65 0.08
N GLY A 85 -13.39 7.47 0.53
CA GLY A 85 -13.03 6.35 -0.33
C GLY A 85 -11.55 6.27 -0.71
N ALA A 86 -10.69 7.16 -0.19
CA ALA A 86 -9.24 6.96 -0.29
C ALA A 86 -8.82 5.67 0.40
N HIS A 87 -7.69 5.11 -0.02
CA HIS A 87 -7.19 3.85 0.52
C HIS A 87 -5.68 3.86 0.57
N ALA A 88 -5.12 3.30 1.63
CA ALA A 88 -3.68 3.20 1.84
C ALA A 88 -3.22 1.75 1.80
N ALA A 89 -2.01 1.51 1.28
CA ALA A 89 -1.47 0.16 1.16
C ALA A 89 0.06 0.17 1.19
N ILE A 90 0.64 -1.02 1.36
CA ILE A 90 2.08 -1.25 1.26
C ILE A 90 2.37 -1.92 -0.08
N TYR A 91 3.14 -1.25 -0.92
CA TYR A 91 3.54 -1.74 -2.23
C TYR A 91 4.57 -2.87 -2.10
N VAL A 92 4.37 -3.98 -2.83
CA VAL A 92 5.34 -5.09 -2.90
C VAL A 92 5.68 -5.52 -4.32
N GLY A 93 5.10 -4.87 -5.33
CA GLY A 93 5.37 -5.14 -6.74
C GLY A 93 4.25 -4.68 -7.65
N GLN A 94 4.42 -4.87 -8.96
CA GLN A 94 3.38 -4.67 -9.94
C GLN A 94 3.60 -5.55 -11.16
N THR A 95 2.53 -5.88 -11.86
CA THR A 95 2.55 -6.57 -13.15
C THR A 95 1.94 -5.67 -14.21
N TYR A 96 1.81 -6.15 -15.44
CA TYR A 96 1.05 -5.44 -16.48
C TYR A 96 -0.45 -5.32 -16.13
N GLN A 97 -0.96 -6.13 -15.20
CA GLN A 97 -2.38 -6.15 -14.82
C GLN A 97 -2.70 -5.18 -13.68
N GLY A 98 -1.76 -4.89 -12.78
CA GLY A 98 -2.04 -4.11 -11.58
C GLY A 98 -0.88 -4.01 -10.61
N ILE A 99 -1.13 -3.35 -9.48
CA ILE A 99 -0.20 -3.26 -8.36
C ILE A 99 -0.47 -4.39 -7.36
N ILE A 100 0.59 -4.98 -6.82
CA ILE A 100 0.53 -6.01 -5.79
C ILE A 100 0.83 -5.31 -4.46
N VAL A 101 -0.09 -5.46 -3.52
CA VAL A 101 -0.04 -4.74 -2.24
C VAL A 101 -0.38 -5.65 -1.07
N TYR A 102 0.05 -5.22 0.13
CA TYR A 102 -0.59 -5.61 1.37
C TYR A 102 -1.47 -4.47 1.87
N ASP A 103 -2.71 -4.78 2.18
CA ASP A 103 -3.65 -3.84 2.79
C ASP A 103 -4.71 -4.55 3.63
N GLN A 104 -5.49 -3.74 4.35
CA GLN A 104 -6.61 -4.15 5.20
C GLN A 104 -7.75 -3.14 5.11
N TRP A 105 -8.91 -3.53 5.63
CA TRP A 105 -10.03 -2.64 5.92
C TRP A 105 -10.90 -3.26 7.02
N ASN A 106 -11.92 -2.53 7.51
CA ASN A 106 -12.73 -2.89 8.68
C ASN A 106 -13.32 -4.32 8.74
N THR A 107 -13.40 -5.05 7.63
CA THR A 107 -13.92 -6.44 7.58
C THR A 107 -12.91 -7.44 7.03
N GLN A 108 -11.69 -7.01 6.72
CA GLN A 108 -10.66 -7.82 6.11
C GLN A 108 -9.32 -7.62 6.83
N PRO A 109 -8.82 -8.66 7.51
CA PRO A 109 -7.47 -8.66 8.03
C PRO A 109 -6.46 -8.40 6.92
N CYS A 110 -5.31 -7.86 7.28
CA CYS A 110 -4.34 -7.51 6.26
C CYS A 110 -3.89 -8.74 5.45
N HIS A 111 -3.87 -8.58 4.13
CA HIS A 111 -3.63 -9.66 3.19
C HIS A 111 -3.01 -9.10 1.92
N LYS A 112 -2.39 -10.00 1.15
CA LYS A 112 -1.85 -9.67 -0.16
C LYS A 112 -2.97 -9.70 -1.19
N ARG A 113 -3.08 -8.65 -2.00
CA ARG A 113 -3.98 -8.63 -3.16
C ARG A 113 -3.36 -7.89 -4.33
N THR A 114 -3.92 -8.13 -5.51
CA THR A 114 -3.63 -7.33 -6.70
C THR A 114 -4.76 -6.33 -6.90
N ILE A 115 -4.41 -5.04 -7.00
CA ILE A 115 -5.33 -3.98 -7.42
C ILE A 115 -5.13 -3.75 -8.91
N SER A 116 -6.13 -4.12 -9.71
CA SER A 116 -6.06 -4.02 -11.17
C SER A 116 -5.92 -2.58 -11.63
N PHE A 117 -5.08 -2.36 -12.64
CA PHE A 117 -5.11 -1.13 -13.42
C PHE A 117 -6.41 -1.05 -14.21
N LYS A 118 -6.94 0.17 -14.40
CA LYS A 118 -8.28 0.40 -14.94
C LYS A 118 -9.31 -0.46 -14.21
N GLY A 119 -9.28 -0.40 -12.88
CA GLY A 119 -10.19 -1.13 -12.01
C GLY A 119 -11.64 -0.64 -12.15
N ASP A 120 -12.39 -0.66 -11.05
CA ASP A 120 -13.77 -0.15 -11.03
C ASP A 120 -13.87 1.39 -11.10
N GLY A 121 -12.74 2.09 -11.26
CA GLY A 121 -12.62 3.54 -11.25
C GLY A 121 -12.69 4.17 -9.85
N SER A 122 -12.85 3.37 -8.79
CA SER A 122 -12.81 3.85 -7.41
C SER A 122 -11.36 4.06 -6.95
N LEU A 123 -11.18 5.01 -6.04
CA LEU A 123 -9.87 5.33 -5.46
C LEU A 123 -9.21 4.13 -4.75
N LYS A 124 -9.98 3.12 -4.31
CA LYS A 124 -9.47 1.97 -3.53
C LYS A 124 -9.19 0.71 -4.33
N ASN A 125 -9.84 0.57 -5.49
CA ASN A 125 -9.79 -0.64 -6.32
C ASN A 125 -9.27 -0.40 -7.74
N ASP A 126 -8.82 0.81 -8.04
CA ASP A 126 -8.15 1.13 -9.30
C ASP A 126 -6.67 1.46 -9.05
N GLY A 127 -5.79 0.60 -9.53
CA GLY A 127 -4.34 0.73 -9.39
C GLY A 127 -3.78 1.98 -10.06
N ASP A 128 -4.52 2.60 -10.99
CA ASP A 128 -4.16 3.88 -11.60
C ASP A 128 -4.25 5.07 -10.62
N GLN A 129 -5.00 4.92 -9.52
CA GLN A 129 -5.27 5.99 -8.55
C GLN A 129 -4.23 6.07 -7.41
N PHE A 130 -3.23 5.18 -7.41
CA PHE A 130 -2.26 5.09 -6.32
C PHE A 130 -0.98 5.89 -6.59
N PHE A 131 -0.57 6.62 -5.56
CA PHE A 131 0.62 7.45 -5.52
C PHE A 131 1.46 7.10 -4.29
N VAL A 132 2.77 7.33 -4.38
CA VAL A 132 3.67 7.23 -3.23
C VAL A 132 3.29 8.26 -2.18
N ILE A 133 3.34 7.88 -0.90
CA ILE A 133 3.17 8.78 0.23
C ILE A 133 4.51 9.45 0.54
N GLU A 134 4.53 10.78 0.60
CA GLU A 134 5.69 11.60 1.01
C GLU A 134 5.48 12.25 2.39
#